data_AF-A0A6I6F4R7-F1
#
_entry.id   AF-A0A6I6F4R7-F1
#
_cell.length_a   1.000
_cell.length_b   1.000
_cell.length_c   1.000
_cell.angle_alpha   90.00
_cell.angle_beta   90.00
_cell.angle_gamma   90.00
#
_symmetry.space_group_name_H-M   'P 1'
#
loop_
_entity.id
_entity.type
_entity.pdbx_description
1 polymer ?
#
loop_
_entity_poly.entity_id
_entity_poly.type
_entity_poly.pdbx_seq_one_letter_code
_entity_poly.pdbx_strand_id
1 'polypeptide(L)' 'MKYHKTLTAYVNSLPNYGFQLTGLVEPKVDSTSLEEYTESKDELRRPIILIIAARKK' A
#
# COMPACT_ATOMS: atom_id res chain seq x y z
N MET A 1 -8.00 15.89 -6.25
CA MET A 1 -8.00 14.92 -7.36
C MET A 1 -7.10 13.75 -7.00
N LYS A 2 -7.51 12.51 -7.25
CA LYS A 2 -6.68 11.29 -7.07
C LYS A 2 -6.32 10.73 -8.46
N TYR A 3 -5.11 10.22 -8.63
CA TYR A 3 -4.66 9.61 -9.89
C TYR A 3 -4.42 8.12 -9.68
N HIS A 4 -5.13 7.30 -10.45
CA HIS A 4 -4.93 5.86 -10.42
C HIS A 4 -3.58 5.51 -11.06
N LYS A 5 -2.82 4.66 -10.38
CA LYS A 5 -1.62 4.00 -10.90
C LYS A 5 -1.65 2.56 -10.41
N THR A 6 -1.16 1.65 -11.24
CA THR A 6 -1.05 0.24 -10.89
C THR A 6 0.12 0.03 -9.92
N LEU A 7 0.12 -1.09 -9.19
CA LEU A 7 1.25 -1.52 -8.37
C LEU A 7 2.55 -1.52 -9.19
N THR A 8 2.48 -2.07 -10.40
CA THR A 8 3.60 -2.12 -11.35
C THR A 8 4.13 -0.73 -11.70
N ALA A 9 3.25 0.26 -11.89
CA ALA A 9 3.67 1.62 -12.18
C ALA A 9 4.45 2.25 -11.01
N TYR A 10 4.06 1.97 -9.76
CA TYR A 10 4.81 2.42 -8.60
C TYR A 10 6.15 1.68 -8.48
N VAL A 11 6.13 0.35 -8.46
CA VAL A 11 7.32 -0.47 -8.17
C VAL A 11 8.37 -0.37 -9.29
N ASN A 12 7.97 -0.47 -10.55
CA ASN A 12 8.92 -0.46 -11.68
C ASN A 12 9.50 0.93 -11.94
N SER A 13 8.89 1.99 -11.40
CA SER A 13 9.48 3.33 -11.50
C SER A 13 10.71 3.47 -10.60
N LEU A 14 10.78 2.75 -9.47
CA LEU A 14 11.83 2.93 -8.47
C LEU A 14 13.25 2.69 -9.03
N PRO A 15 13.54 1.58 -9.75
CA PRO A 15 14.87 1.35 -10.28
C PRO A 15 15.29 2.40 -11.33
N ASN A 16 14.34 2.89 -12.13
CA ASN A 16 14.59 3.92 -13.14
C ASN A 16 15.03 5.25 -12.52
N TYR A 17 14.66 5.50 -11.27
CA TYR A 17 15.04 6.69 -10.50
C TYR A 17 16.17 6.41 -9.48
N GLY A 18 16.86 5.27 -9.60
CA GLY A 18 17.99 4.93 -8.73
C GLY A 18 17.60 4.48 -7.32
N PHE A 19 16.37 4.02 -7.11
CA PHE A 19 15.91 3.45 -5.85
C PHE A 19 15.88 1.92 -5.91
N GLN A 20 16.28 1.30 -4.81
CA GLN A 20 16.10 -0.12 -4.55
C GLN A 20 14.90 -0.32 -3.63
N LEU A 21 13.94 -1.15 -4.03
CA LEU A 21 12.82 -1.55 -3.18
C LEU A 21 13.36 -2.32 -1.95
N THR A 22 12.97 -1.89 -0.75
CA THR A 22 13.35 -2.53 0.52
C THR A 22 12.15 -3.06 1.31
N GLY A 23 10.94 -2.63 0.97
CA GLY A 23 9.71 -3.13 1.59
C GLY A 23 8.46 -2.79 0.79
N LEU A 24 7.48 -3.68 0.86
CA LEU A 24 6.17 -3.53 0.21
C LEU A 24 5.13 -4.13 1.15
N VAL A 25 4.21 -3.31 1.64
CA VAL A 25 3.21 -3.74 2.64
C VAL A 25 1.84 -3.21 2.25
N GLU A 26 0.86 -4.10 2.25
CA GLU A 26 -0.57 -3.78 2.20
C GLU A 26 -1.12 -4.00 3.61
N PRO A 27 -1.21 -2.95 4.45
CA PRO A 27 -1.62 -3.13 5.84
C PRO A 27 -3.09 -3.53 5.91
N LYS A 28 -3.39 -4.42 6.85
CA LYS A 28 -4.77 -4.72 7.24
C LYS A 28 -5.26 -3.68 8.24
N VAL A 29 -6.57 -3.46 8.25
CA VAL A 29 -7.22 -2.65 9.27
C VAL A 29 -7.00 -3.30 10.64
N ASP A 30 -6.70 -2.50 11.66
CA ASP A 30 -6.47 -2.98 13.02
C ASP A 30 -7.72 -3.64 13.61
N SER A 31 -7.53 -4.66 14.45
CA SER A 31 -8.62 -5.37 15.12
C SER A 31 -9.51 -4.46 15.96
N THR A 32 -8.94 -3.44 16.62
CA THR A 32 -9.73 -2.49 17.41
C THR A 32 -10.65 -1.64 16.54
N SER A 33 -10.18 -1.21 15.37
CA SER A 33 -10.98 -0.46 14.40
C SER A 33 -12.06 -1.31 13.72
N LEU A 34 -11.81 -2.62 13.54
CA LEU A 34 -12.81 -3.57 13.00
C LEU A 34 -13.96 -3.86 13.97
N GLU A 35 -13.69 -3.78 15.28
CA GLU A 35 -14.69 -3.96 16.33
C GLU A 35 -15.56 -2.70 16.49
N GLU A 36 -14.96 -1.51 16.36
CA GLU A 36 -15.63 -0.22 16.50
C GLU A 36 -16.51 0.12 15.27
N TYR A 37 -16.08 -0.28 14.07
CA TYR A 37 -16.79 0.02 12.82
C TYR A 37 -17.07 -1.25 12.01
N THR A 38 -18.32 -1.72 12.06
CA THR A 38 -18.75 -2.93 11.31
C THR A 38 -18.56 -2.76 9.79
N GLU A 39 -18.66 -1.53 9.27
CA GLU A 39 -18.40 -1.20 7.86
C GLU A 39 -16.94 -1.43 7.45
N SER A 40 -15.99 -1.38 8.40
CA SER A 40 -14.58 -1.67 8.14
C SER A 40 -14.30 -3.15 7.86
N LYS A 41 -15.28 -4.05 8.06
CA LYS A 41 -15.15 -5.46 7.67
C LYS A 41 -15.03 -5.64 6.16
N ASP A 42 -15.64 -4.78 5.35
CA ASP A 42 -15.50 -4.83 3.89
C ASP A 42 -14.08 -4.46 3.44
N GLU A 43 -13.36 -3.67 4.23
CA GLU A 43 -11.95 -3.33 3.97
C GLU A 43 -10.99 -4.50 4.21
N LEU A 44 -11.46 -5.61 4.79
CA LEU A 44 -10.70 -6.86 4.83
C LEU A 44 -10.69 -7.60 3.49
N ARG A 45 -11.63 -7.28 2.59
CA ARG A 45 -11.76 -7.97 1.30
C ARG A 45 -10.80 -7.48 0.24
N ARG A 46 -10.23 -6.27 0.42
CA ARG A 46 -9.30 -5.67 -0.53
C ARG A 46 -8.33 -4.73 0.19
N PRO A 47 -7.07 -4.66 -0.27
CA PRO A 47 -6.13 -3.69 0.25
C PRO A 47 -6.57 -2.27 -0.11
N ILE A 48 -6.65 -1.40 0.90
CA ILE A 48 -6.98 0.01 0.72
C ILE A 48 -5.75 0.93 0.73
N ILE A 49 -4.64 0.42 1.24
CA ILE A 49 -3.40 1.16 1.42
C ILE A 49 -2.26 0.32 0.84
N LEU A 50 -1.33 1.02 0.22
CA LEU A 50 -0.06 0.46 -0.25
C LEU A 50 1.08 1.29 0.37
N ILE A 51 1.94 0.63 1.14
CA ILE A 51 3.14 1.21 1.74
C ILE A 51 4.36 0.65 1.02
N ILE A 52 5.23 1.53 0.55
CA ILE A 52 6.45 1.17 -0.17
C ILE A 52 7.63 1.80 0.57
N ALA A 53 8.62 0.98 0.92
CA ALA A 53 9.91 1.40 1.41
C ALA A 53 10.95 1.19 0.32
N ALA A 54 11.77 2.22 0.07
CA ALA A 54 12.86 2.15 -0.89
C ALA A 54 14.08 2.92 -0.39
N ARG A 55 15.26 2.46 -0.77
CA ARG A 55 16.55 3.07 -0.45
C ARG A 55 17.19 3.59 -1.72
N LYS A 56 17.71 4.82 -1.70
CA LYS A 56 18.51 5.34 -2.80
C LYS A 56 19.80 4.53 -2.93
N LYS A 57 20.13 4.10 -4.15
CA LYS A 57 21.44 3.53 -4.47
C LYS A 57 22.54 4.58 -4.39
#